data_AF-A0A1V6LQP5-F1
#
_entry.id   AF-A0A1V6LQP5-F1
#
_cell.length_a   1.000
_cell.length_b   1.000
_cell.length_c   1.000
_cell.angle_alpha   90.00
_cell.angle_beta   90.00
_cell.angle_gamma   90.00
#
_symmetry.space_group_name_H-M   'P 1'
#
loop_
_entity.id
_entity.type
_entity.pdbx_description
1 polymer ?
#
loop_
_entity_poly.entity_id
_entity_poly.type
_entity_poly.pdbx_seq_one_letter_code
_entity_poly.pdbx_strand_id
1 'polypeptide(L)'
;MIDSVKIDILNFDGNQWLHNSLLEFHVYTNTRTGELGNKLVAKYRGLKFILRESSMCSGAYNCSIEGSLHKYFNRGRNNTTDFDIGQLQDAILEIQKKFNVDPNLAILRNLEVGINLNVPLSAGELIGNLVA
;
A
#
# COMPACT_ATOMS: atom_id res chain seq x y z
N MET A 1 13.80 5.77 6.57
CA MET A 1 12.78 5.96 5.51
C MET A 1 11.82 4.78 5.54
N ILE A 2 10.51 5.01 5.57
CA ILE A 2 9.50 3.96 5.31
C ILE A 2 9.10 4.11 3.85
N ASP A 3 9.42 3.12 3.01
CA ASP A 3 9.09 3.21 1.59
C ASP A 3 7.76 2.52 1.32
N SER A 4 7.77 1.19 1.16
CA SER A 4 6.60 0.40 0.77
C SER A 4 5.95 -0.31 1.95
N VAL A 5 4.63 -0.45 1.89
CA VAL A 5 3.84 -1.30 2.78
C VAL A 5 2.92 -2.21 1.98
N LYS A 6 2.57 -3.35 2.58
CA LYS A 6 1.41 -4.15 2.21
C LYS A 6 0.60 -4.42 3.46
N ILE A 7 -0.67 -4.05 3.42
CA ILE A 7 -1.58 -4.10 4.56
C ILE A 7 -2.86 -4.81 4.12
N ASP A 8 -3.27 -5.84 4.85
CA ASP A 8 -4.58 -6.47 4.68
C ASP A 8 -5.58 -5.82 5.63
N ILE A 9 -6.79 -5.55 5.15
CA ILE A 9 -7.86 -4.94 5.95
C ILE A 9 -8.88 -6.03 6.30
N LEU A 10 -8.93 -6.40 7.57
CA LEU A 10 -9.84 -7.43 8.07
C LEU A 10 -11.21 -6.85 8.40
N ASN A 11 -12.25 -7.69 8.32
CA ASN A 11 -13.62 -7.36 8.72
C ASN A 11 -14.16 -6.07 8.07
N PHE A 12 -13.74 -5.81 6.83
CA PHE A 12 -14.10 -4.60 6.08
C PHE A 12 -14.99 -4.95 4.90
N ASP A 13 -16.07 -4.19 4.73
CA ASP A 13 -16.94 -4.31 3.55
C ASP A 13 -16.32 -3.53 2.37
N GLY A 14 -15.75 -4.27 1.42
CA GLY A 14 -15.13 -3.71 0.21
C GLY A 14 -16.06 -2.84 -0.63
N ASN A 15 -17.38 -2.98 -0.50
CA ASN A 15 -18.34 -2.11 -1.17
C ASN A 15 -18.20 -0.65 -0.72
N GLN A 16 -17.75 -0.39 0.51
CA GLN A 16 -17.49 0.98 0.97
C GLN A 16 -16.41 1.67 0.14
N TRP A 17 -15.41 0.93 -0.34
CA TRP A 17 -14.40 1.47 -1.25
C TRP A 17 -14.93 1.66 -2.66
N LEU A 18 -15.76 0.75 -3.17
CA LEU A 18 -16.38 0.89 -4.50
C LEU A 18 -17.24 2.15 -4.61
N HIS A 19 -17.85 2.59 -3.52
CA HIS A 19 -18.67 3.81 -3.47
C HIS A 19 -17.87 5.06 -3.01
N ASN A 20 -16.56 4.94 -2.80
CA ASN A 20 -15.73 6.06 -2.36
C ASN A 20 -15.29 6.92 -3.56
N SER A 21 -15.73 8.19 -3.59
CA SER A 21 -15.40 9.14 -4.68
C SER A 21 -13.89 9.39 -4.91
N LEU A 22 -13.02 9.04 -3.95
CA LEU A 22 -11.57 9.16 -4.10
C LEU A 22 -10.93 7.95 -4.80
N LEU A 23 -11.66 6.85 -4.96
CA LEU A 23 -11.16 5.58 -5.47
C LEU A 23 -11.84 5.21 -6.78
N GLU A 24 -11.12 5.38 -7.89
CA GLU A 24 -11.54 4.89 -9.20
C GLU A 24 -10.97 3.48 -9.43
N PHE A 25 -11.84 2.47 -9.36
CA PHE A 25 -11.44 1.08 -9.52
C PHE A 25 -11.42 0.64 -10.98
N HIS A 26 -10.31 0.03 -11.39
CA HIS A 26 -10.15 -0.59 -12.69
C HIS A 26 -9.90 -2.10 -12.56
N VAL A 27 -10.32 -2.84 -13.58
CA VAL A 27 -10.07 -4.27 -13.73
C VAL A 27 -9.19 -4.51 -14.96
N TYR A 28 -8.29 -5.48 -14.87
CA TYR A 28 -7.55 -5.92 -16.05
C TYR A 28 -8.41 -6.83 -16.91
N THR A 29 -8.29 -6.70 -18.23
CA THR A 29 -8.99 -7.54 -19.21
C THR A 29 -7.98 -8.26 -20.08
N ASN A 30 -8.22 -9.54 -20.35
CA ASN A 30 -7.44 -10.28 -21.33
C ASN A 30 -7.76 -9.77 -22.73
N THR A 31 -6.77 -9.23 -23.44
CA THR A 31 -6.96 -8.59 -24.75
C THR A 31 -7.32 -9.57 -25.87
N ARG A 32 -7.11 -10.88 -25.66
CA ARG A 32 -7.43 -11.93 -26.62
C ARG A 32 -8.80 -12.57 -26.36
N THR A 33 -9.14 -12.83 -25.11
CA THR A 33 -10.38 -13.55 -24.74
C THR A 33 -11.50 -12.62 -24.28
N GLY A 34 -11.19 -11.37 -23.89
CA GLY A 34 -12.15 -10.46 -23.27
C GLY A 34 -12.46 -10.79 -21.80
N GLU A 35 -11.85 -11.83 -21.23
CA GLU A 35 -12.07 -12.23 -19.84
C GLU A 35 -11.56 -11.17 -18.87
N LEU A 36 -12.40 -10.84 -17.90
CA LEU A 36 -12.06 -9.92 -16.80
C LEU A 36 -11.25 -10.65 -15.72
N GLY A 37 -10.26 -9.97 -15.18
CA GLY A 37 -9.56 -10.43 -13.99
C GLY A 37 -10.42 -10.33 -12.73
N ASN A 38 -10.08 -11.10 -11.70
CA ASN A 38 -10.78 -11.13 -10.41
C ASN A 38 -10.27 -10.09 -9.38
N LYS A 39 -9.55 -9.07 -9.86
CA LYS A 39 -8.89 -8.06 -9.03
C LYS A 39 -9.25 -6.67 -9.51
N LEU A 40 -9.89 -5.90 -8.64
CA LEU A 40 -10.12 -4.48 -8.84
C LEU A 40 -9.01 -3.69 -8.16
N VAL A 41 -8.51 -2.66 -8.83
CA VAL A 41 -7.43 -1.81 -8.31
C VAL A 41 -7.77 -0.33 -8.52
N ALA A 42 -7.76 0.43 -7.43
CA ALA A 42 -7.77 1.90 -7.47
C ALA A 42 -6.41 2.43 -7.03
N LYS A 43 -5.92 3.49 -7.68
CA LYS A 43 -4.67 4.16 -7.31
C LYS A 43 -4.98 5.51 -6.69
N TYR A 44 -4.37 5.81 -5.55
CA TYR A 44 -4.55 7.10 -4.89
C TYR A 44 -3.26 7.54 -4.20
N ARG A 45 -2.68 8.66 -4.65
CA ARG A 45 -1.48 9.30 -4.08
C ARG A 45 -0.30 8.36 -3.77
N GLY A 46 -0.05 7.35 -4.61
CA GLY A 46 1.06 6.41 -4.38
C GLY A 46 0.70 5.17 -3.54
N LEU A 47 -0.56 5.04 -3.13
CA LEU A 47 -1.17 3.81 -2.66
C LEU A 47 -2.01 3.16 -3.75
N LYS A 48 -2.19 1.85 -3.63
CA LYS A 48 -3.08 1.00 -4.41
C LYS A 48 -4.05 0.36 -3.44
N PHE A 49 -5.34 0.59 -3.65
CA PHE A 49 -6.43 -0.08 -2.98
C PHE A 49 -6.85 -1.25 -3.86
N ILE A 50 -6.86 -2.44 -3.27
CA ILE A 50 -7.04 -3.69 -4.00
C ILE A 50 -8.23 -4.42 -3.40
N LEU A 51 -9.18 -4.78 -4.25
CA LEU A 51 -10.28 -5.68 -3.92
C LEU A 51 -10.09 -6.96 -4.73
N ARG A 52 -10.11 -8.09 -4.04
CA ARG A 52 -10.11 -9.43 -4.67
C ARG A 52 -11.37 -10.13 -4.25
N GLU A 53 -12.12 -10.65 -5.21
CA GLU A 53 -13.32 -11.42 -4.89
C GLU A 53 -12.96 -12.61 -3.99
N SER A 54 -13.74 -12.80 -2.93
CA SER A 54 -13.52 -13.86 -1.96
C SER A 54 -13.92 -15.20 -2.58
N SER A 55 -13.03 -16.19 -2.48
CA SER A 55 -13.33 -17.57 -2.89
C SER A 55 -14.25 -18.29 -1.89
N MET A 56 -14.44 -17.74 -0.69
CA MET A 56 -15.23 -18.36 0.40
C MET A 56 -16.66 -17.82 0.44
N CYS A 57 -16.87 -16.55 0.09
CA CYS A 57 -18.16 -15.88 0.17
C CYS A 57 -18.40 -15.08 -1.11
N SER A 58 -19.38 -15.49 -1.91
CA SER A 58 -19.79 -14.76 -3.11
C SER A 58 -20.26 -13.34 -2.74
N GLY A 59 -19.84 -12.34 -3.51
CA GLY A 59 -20.16 -10.93 -3.26
C GLY A 59 -19.33 -10.26 -2.15
N ALA A 60 -18.39 -10.97 -1.53
CA ALA A 60 -17.46 -10.39 -0.54
C ALA A 60 -16.07 -10.16 -1.15
N TYR A 61 -15.32 -9.20 -0.59
CA TYR A 61 -13.97 -8.87 -1.05
C TYR A 61 -12.92 -9.04 0.05
N ASN A 62 -11.78 -9.62 -0.32
CA ASN A 62 -10.54 -9.47 0.42
C ASN A 62 -9.89 -8.14 0.04
N CYS A 63 -9.71 -7.27 1.02
CA CYS A 63 -9.28 -5.88 0.83
C CYS A 63 -7.83 -5.69 1.27
N SER A 64 -7.01 -5.02 0.45
CA SER A 64 -5.63 -4.68 0.83
C SER A 64 -5.20 -3.32 0.31
N ILE A 65 -4.25 -2.71 1.02
CA ILE A 65 -3.56 -1.48 0.64
C ILE A 65 -2.09 -1.80 0.39
N GLU A 66 -1.57 -1.41 -0.77
CA GLU A 66 -0.17 -1.60 -1.15
C GLU A 66 0.42 -0.28 -1.66
N GLY A 67 1.68 0.02 -1.36
CA GLY A 67 2.38 1.18 -1.90
C GLY A 67 3.12 1.97 -0.85
N SER A 68 3.38 3.25 -1.12
CA SER A 68 4.24 4.07 -0.26
C SER A 68 3.47 5.08 0.57
N LEU A 69 3.54 4.93 1.90
CA LEU A 69 2.94 5.88 2.86
C LEU A 69 3.63 7.25 2.80
N HIS A 70 4.92 7.28 2.49
CA HIS A 70 5.66 8.50 2.30
C HIS A 70 5.23 9.23 1.03
N LYS A 71 5.09 8.52 -0.11
CA LYS A 71 4.51 9.12 -1.33
C LYS A 71 3.08 9.59 -1.08
N TYR A 72 2.28 8.84 -0.32
CA TYR A 72 0.94 9.24 0.09
C TYR A 72 0.92 10.58 0.83
N PHE A 73 1.75 10.71 1.86
CA PHE A 73 1.92 11.94 2.62
C PHE A 73 2.35 13.10 1.71
N ASN A 74 3.27 12.83 0.78
CA ASN A 74 3.74 13.78 -0.24
C ASN A 74 2.79 13.94 -1.44
N ARG A 75 1.49 13.64 -1.27
CA ARG A 75 0.44 13.84 -2.29
C ARG A 75 0.70 13.11 -3.61
N GLY A 76 1.34 11.95 -3.55
CA GLY A 76 1.68 11.10 -4.68
C GLY A 76 2.94 11.48 -5.45
N ARG A 77 3.76 12.41 -4.94
CA ARG A 77 4.97 12.89 -5.65
C ARG A 77 6.15 11.93 -5.53
N ASN A 78 7.05 12.16 -4.59
CA ASN A 78 8.25 11.35 -4.38
C ASN A 78 8.44 11.05 -2.88
N ASN A 79 9.39 10.16 -2.59
CA ASN A 79 9.79 9.71 -1.26
C ASN A 79 11.22 10.20 -0.92
N THR A 80 11.64 11.36 -1.44
CA THR A 80 13.02 11.85 -1.29
C THR A 80 13.23 12.79 -0.10
N THR A 81 12.16 13.11 0.64
CA THR A 81 12.22 13.97 1.82
C THR A 81 12.35 13.13 3.10
N ASP A 82 12.55 13.76 4.24
CA ASP A 82 12.35 13.04 5.49
C ASP A 82 10.88 12.63 5.64
N PHE A 83 10.69 11.47 6.27
CA PHE A 83 9.39 10.92 6.65
C PHE A 83 9.49 10.36 8.06
N ASP A 84 9.15 11.21 9.03
CA ASP A 84 9.27 10.91 10.45
C ASP A 84 8.03 10.17 11.00
N ILE A 85 8.09 9.82 12.29
CA ILE A 85 7.02 9.08 12.95
C ILE A 85 5.72 9.89 13.08
N GLY A 86 5.80 11.21 13.24
CA GLY A 86 4.63 12.08 13.32
C GLY A 86 3.91 12.15 11.98
N GLN A 87 4.67 12.31 10.90
CA GLN A 87 4.13 12.30 9.53
C GLN A 87 3.54 10.92 9.16
N LEU A 88 4.13 9.83 9.65
CA LEU A 88 3.54 8.50 9.52
C LEU A 88 2.19 8.41 10.24
N GLN A 89 2.10 8.90 11.48
CA GLN A 89 0.86 8.92 12.24
C GLN A 89 -0.22 9.75 11.54
N ASP A 90 0.14 10.93 11.02
CA ASP A 90 -0.76 11.78 10.25
C ASP A 90 -1.28 11.08 8.99
N ALA A 91 -0.38 10.40 8.25
CA ALA A 91 -0.76 9.62 7.08
C ALA A 91 -1.75 8.50 7.43
N ILE A 92 -1.49 7.75 8.51
CA ILE A 92 -2.39 6.68 8.98
C ILE A 92 -3.75 7.25 9.39
N LEU A 93 -3.78 8.35 10.13
CA LEU A 93 -5.03 9.01 10.56
C LEU A 93 -5.82 9.56 9.37
N GLU A 94 -5.16 10.10 8.36
CA GLU A 94 -5.82 10.54 7.12
C GLU A 94 -6.40 9.35 6.35
N ILE A 95 -5.65 8.24 6.24
CA ILE A 95 -6.13 7.00 5.59
C ILE A 95 -7.36 6.46 6.32
N GLN A 96 -7.31 6.39 7.65
CA GLN A 96 -8.45 5.97 8.47
C GLN A 96 -9.68 6.82 8.17
N LYS A 97 -9.55 8.15 8.18
CA LYS A 97 -10.68 9.07 7.96
C LYS A 97 -11.22 9.01 6.53
N LYS A 98 -10.35 8.90 5.52
CA LYS A 98 -10.76 8.97 4.10
C LYS A 98 -11.29 7.66 3.54
N PHE A 99 -10.79 6.54 4.03
CA PHE A 99 -11.06 5.22 3.47
C PHE A 99 -11.71 4.27 4.46
N ASN A 100 -12.11 4.78 5.63
CA ASN A 100 -12.75 4.05 6.72
C ASN A 100 -11.97 2.79 7.15
N VAL A 101 -10.65 2.91 7.19
CA VAL A 101 -9.75 1.82 7.59
C VAL A 101 -9.48 1.92 9.08
N ASP A 102 -9.76 0.87 9.85
CA ASP A 102 -9.32 0.78 11.24
C ASP A 102 -7.88 0.23 11.30
N PRO A 103 -6.88 1.05 11.67
CA PRO A 103 -5.50 0.60 11.76
C PRO A 103 -5.28 -0.47 12.83
N ASN A 104 -6.16 -0.59 13.83
CA ASN A 104 -6.03 -1.62 14.88
C ASN A 104 -6.47 -3.01 14.40
N LEU A 105 -7.29 -3.08 13.34
CA LEU A 105 -7.75 -4.32 12.73
C LEU A 105 -6.96 -4.69 11.47
N ALA A 106 -6.06 -3.80 11.03
CA ALA A 106 -5.25 -4.00 9.85
C ALA A 106 -4.04 -4.89 10.14
N ILE A 107 -3.71 -5.79 9.20
CA ILE A 107 -2.51 -6.64 9.29
C ILE A 107 -1.43 -6.10 8.37
N LEU A 108 -0.31 -5.64 8.93
CA LEU A 108 0.89 -5.32 8.19
C LEU A 108 1.58 -6.62 7.71
N ARG A 109 1.54 -6.88 6.41
CA ARG A 109 2.14 -8.06 5.79
C ARG A 109 3.59 -7.81 5.37
N ASN A 110 3.86 -6.64 4.82
CA ASN A 110 5.20 -6.27 4.37
C ASN A 110 5.45 -4.82 4.76
N LEU A 111 6.69 -4.57 5.17
CA LEU A 111 7.22 -3.24 5.48
C LEU A 111 8.62 -3.15 4.89
N GLU A 112 8.83 -2.13 4.07
CA GLU A 112 10.14 -1.78 3.52
C GLU A 112 10.65 -0.53 4.22
N VAL A 113 11.82 -0.64 4.84
CA VAL A 113 12.48 0.46 5.54
C VAL A 113 13.93 0.63 5.09
N GLY A 114 14.31 1.87 4.81
CA GLY A 114 15.69 2.30 4.70
C GLY A 114 16.20 2.78 6.06
N ILE A 115 17.31 2.22 6.52
CA ILE A 115 17.98 2.62 7.77
C ILE A 115 19.36 3.21 7.47
N ASN A 116 19.75 4.21 8.24
CA ASN A 116 21.11 4.74 8.20
C ASN A 116 21.97 3.91 9.15
N LEU A 117 22.94 3.18 8.60
CA LEU A 117 23.87 2.36 9.38
C LEU A 117 25.17 3.13 9.59
N ASN A 118 25.60 3.22 10.84
CA ASN A 118 26.96 3.65 11.15
C ASN A 118 27.85 2.40 11.21
N VAL A 119 28.62 2.18 10.15
CA VAL A 119 29.51 1.01 10.02
C VAL A 119 30.96 1.50 9.89
N PRO A 120 31.95 0.73 10.41
CA PRO A 120 33.36 1.09 10.31
C PRO A 120 33.95 0.92 8.90
N LEU A 121 33.14 0.46 7.94
CA LEU A 121 33.50 0.23 6.54
C LEU A 121 32.80 1.28 5.67
N SER A 122 33.45 1.72 4.59
CA SER A 122 32.79 2.55 3.59
C SER A 122 31.67 1.78 2.88
N ALA A 123 30.72 2.50 2.28
CA ALA A 123 29.64 1.88 1.50
C ALA A 123 30.18 0.98 0.36
N GLY A 124 31.28 1.39 -0.28
CA GLY A 124 31.93 0.61 -1.34
C GLY A 124 32.50 -0.71 -0.82
N GLU A 125 33.19 -0.68 0.34
CA GLU A 125 33.71 -1.89 0.98
C GLU A 125 32.58 -2.81 1.45
N LEU A 126 31.48 -2.26 1.97
CA LEU A 126 30.33 -3.04 2.39
C LEU A 126 29.68 -3.77 1.19
N ILE A 127 29.43 -3.05 0.09
CA ILE A 127 28.81 -3.63 -1.12
C ILE A 127 29.72 -4.69 -1.75
N GLY A 128 31.03 -4.41 -1.85
CA GLY A 128 32.01 -5.34 -2.42
C GLY A 128 32.15 -6.65 -1.66
N ASN A 129 31.82 -6.68 -0.36
CA ASN A 129 31.84 -7.89 0.46
C ASN A 129 30.48 -8.64 0.50
N LEU A 130 29.39 -8.04 0.00
CA LEU A 130 28.04 -8.62 -0.01
C LEU A 130 27.66 -9.22 -1.36
N VAL A 131 28.24 -8.73 -2.46
CA VAL A 131 27.99 -9.24 -3.81
C VAL A 131 29.17 -10.13 -4.20
N ALA A 132 28.95 -11.45 -4.17
CA ALA A 132 29.87 -12.46 -4.69
C ALA A 132 29.75 -12.60 -6.22
#